data_AF-G9NKH8-F1
#
_entry.id   AF-G9NKH8-F1
#
_cell.length_a   1.000
_cell.length_b   1.000
_cell.length_c   1.000
_cell.angle_alpha   90.00
_cell.angle_beta   90.00
_cell.angle_gamma   90.00
#
_symmetry.space_group_name_H-M   'P 1'
#
loop_
_entity.id
_entity.type
_entity.pdbx_description
1 polymer ?
#
loop_
_entity_poly.entity_id
_entity_poly.type
_entity_poly.pdbx_seq_one_letter_code
_entity_poly.pdbx_strand_id
1 'polypeptide(L)'
;MSSAESFHAPPPGATIHQLKIKTIFDALSERDKLYAHYLARAAWHGSRIVMRQVSPESPDIFDFIMHLYHAYTLVAQWDTLVAQCNVTPEELASFLEYAAMFLCNLGNFNGEGDQKFVPDVSAEALRKLASISPKTEAGLDKMIDPLLAVPPFSLGYPGENTQSGYYPTEEPITRDDIAKVSDVMNKRSIGPENTRVRKVLKDGKPVLQLLQASAETDVLESGDNELADGILLVRGDHSEELAKICSDLEMAKQYAGNDKQTAFLTHYIECFRTGSLEAFQESQKTWVTDVSATVENILGFIEPYRDPAGIRSEWEAMIGIADADEIKKLKTFVDSSATFIRQLPWAVEGVNDGKGPYEKSLFEAPDFTSVHALAVCGSIVFEAANLPNYEYIRETHGFKNIVLANRLSVNNNPDLPCYWVDSSELKFFQSTTHIVRFLTTAIHELISHGTGKLLSETSPGTYNFDKQNPPISPLSGEAITSHYRPGQTWTSVFGKLAGTVEECRAILMSEYFMDNKHLLSIFGYTDSSSITAQDRTSQKSKLLYNTTLILHQM
;
A
#
# COMPACT_ATOMS: atom_id res chain seq x y z
N MET A 1 37.14 14.70 -16.94
CA MET A 1 36.35 14.99 -15.73
C MET A 1 35.05 14.23 -15.93
N SER A 2 34.90 13.06 -15.31
CA SER A 2 33.63 12.33 -15.38
C SER A 2 32.57 13.22 -14.75
N SER A 3 31.44 13.40 -15.43
CA SER A 3 30.23 13.97 -14.86
C SER A 3 29.98 13.31 -13.52
N ALA A 4 29.88 14.10 -12.45
CA ALA A 4 29.38 13.60 -11.19
C ALA A 4 27.98 13.08 -11.47
N GLU A 5 27.76 11.76 -11.36
CA GLU A 5 26.42 11.18 -11.38
C GLU A 5 25.61 11.93 -10.31
N SER A 6 24.51 12.56 -10.72
CA SER A 6 23.57 13.15 -9.79
C SER A 6 22.99 11.99 -8.96
N PHE A 7 23.47 11.82 -7.73
CA PHE A 7 23.06 10.74 -6.81
C PHE A 7 21.55 10.71 -6.50
N HIS A 8 20.80 11.72 -6.95
CA HIS A 8 19.37 11.88 -6.71
C HIS A 8 18.55 11.91 -8.01
N ALA A 9 19.14 11.65 -9.18
CA ALA A 9 18.39 11.54 -10.42
C ALA A 9 17.84 10.12 -10.63
N PRO A 10 16.65 9.96 -11.26
CA PRO A 10 16.20 8.67 -11.74
C PRO A 10 17.24 8.05 -12.69
N PRO A 11 17.56 6.74 -12.56
CA PRO A 11 18.46 6.09 -13.49
C PRO A 11 17.82 6.04 -14.90
N PRO A 12 18.60 6.25 -15.96
CA PRO A 12 18.07 6.19 -17.32
C PRO A 12 17.63 4.76 -17.69
N GLY A 13 16.59 4.64 -18.51
CA GLY A 13 16.12 3.35 -19.01
C GLY A 13 15.24 2.59 -18.02
N ALA A 14 14.40 3.30 -17.26
CA ALA A 14 13.41 2.67 -16.39
C ALA A 14 12.52 1.72 -17.21
N THR A 15 12.34 0.48 -16.72
CA THR A 15 11.54 -0.51 -17.45
C THR A 15 10.06 -0.24 -17.27
N ILE A 16 9.35 -0.01 -18.37
CA ILE A 16 7.91 0.24 -18.36
C ILE A 16 7.16 -1.07 -18.61
N HIS A 17 6.22 -1.37 -17.74
CA HIS A 17 5.39 -2.57 -17.82
C HIS A 17 3.91 -2.22 -17.97
N GLN A 18 3.26 -2.82 -18.96
CA GLN A 18 1.82 -2.71 -19.12
C GLN A 18 1.12 -3.82 -18.33
N LEU A 19 0.27 -3.44 -17.36
CA LEU A 19 -0.63 -4.37 -16.70
C LEU A 19 -1.68 -4.88 -17.69
N LYS A 20 -1.61 -6.16 -18.06
CA LYS A 20 -2.55 -6.78 -19.01
C LYS A 20 -3.90 -7.02 -18.33
N ILE A 21 -4.95 -6.39 -18.84
CA ILE A 21 -6.31 -6.48 -18.28
C ILE A 21 -7.41 -6.75 -19.32
N LYS A 22 -7.15 -6.48 -20.61
CA LYS A 22 -8.18 -6.43 -21.67
C LYS A 22 -9.07 -7.67 -21.74
N THR A 23 -8.49 -8.87 -21.79
CA THR A 23 -9.27 -10.12 -21.94
C THR A 23 -10.26 -10.32 -20.80
N ILE A 24 -9.83 -10.03 -19.57
CA ILE A 24 -10.67 -10.20 -18.38
C ILE A 24 -11.73 -9.09 -18.30
N PHE A 25 -11.36 -7.85 -18.63
CA PHE A 25 -12.32 -6.74 -18.71
C PHE A 25 -13.40 -6.96 -19.77
N ASP A 26 -13.03 -7.47 -20.96
CA ASP A 26 -13.97 -7.73 -22.04
C ASP A 26 -15.00 -8.82 -21.67
N ALA A 27 -14.62 -9.74 -20.79
CA ALA A 27 -15.47 -10.83 -20.31
C ALA A 27 -16.51 -10.40 -19.24
N LEU A 28 -16.36 -9.20 -18.67
CA LEU A 28 -17.33 -8.66 -17.72
C LEU A 28 -18.70 -8.42 -18.37
N SER A 29 -19.76 -8.55 -17.56
CA SER A 29 -21.07 -8.05 -17.94
C SER A 29 -21.05 -6.52 -18.08
N GLU A 30 -21.98 -5.94 -18.85
CA GLU A 30 -22.06 -4.48 -18.96
C GLU A 30 -22.29 -3.77 -17.61
N ARG A 31 -23.03 -4.42 -16.69
CA ARG A 31 -23.18 -3.94 -15.31
C ARG A 31 -21.83 -3.89 -14.61
N ASP A 32 -21.06 -4.97 -14.66
CA ASP A 32 -19.78 -5.05 -13.95
C ASP A 32 -18.72 -4.13 -14.56
N LYS A 33 -18.77 -3.89 -15.88
CA LYS A 33 -17.94 -2.86 -16.53
C LYS A 33 -18.24 -1.47 -16.00
N LEU A 34 -19.53 -1.13 -15.83
CA LEU A 34 -19.94 0.17 -15.27
C LEU A 34 -19.55 0.28 -13.79
N TYR A 35 -19.77 -0.77 -13.01
CA TYR A 35 -19.33 -0.85 -11.62
C TYR A 35 -17.81 -0.63 -11.49
N ALA A 36 -17.01 -1.38 -12.26
CA ALA A 36 -15.56 -1.24 -12.30
C ALA A 36 -15.10 0.13 -12.81
N HIS A 37 -15.80 0.71 -13.80
CA HIS A 37 -15.49 2.03 -14.34
C HIS A 37 -15.60 3.12 -13.27
N TYR A 38 -16.72 3.20 -12.57
CA TYR A 38 -16.94 4.23 -11.56
C TYR A 38 -16.03 4.04 -10.35
N LEU A 39 -15.79 2.79 -9.92
CA LEU A 39 -14.79 2.49 -8.89
C LEU A 39 -13.37 2.92 -9.32
N ALA A 40 -12.97 2.64 -10.57
CA ALA A 40 -11.65 3.02 -11.07
C ALA A 40 -11.48 4.54 -11.14
N ARG A 41 -12.54 5.28 -11.47
CA ARG A 41 -12.52 6.75 -11.41
C ARG A 41 -12.39 7.27 -9.98
N ALA A 42 -13.17 6.71 -9.05
CA ALA A 42 -13.06 7.04 -7.62
C ALA A 42 -11.63 6.80 -7.11
N ALA A 43 -11.00 5.67 -7.48
CA ALA A 43 -9.61 5.39 -7.15
C ALA A 43 -8.66 6.52 -7.61
N TRP A 44 -8.72 6.91 -8.88
CA TRP A 44 -7.84 7.93 -9.45
C TRP A 44 -8.12 9.35 -8.99
N HIS A 45 -9.34 9.66 -8.55
CA HIS A 45 -9.64 10.95 -7.94
C HIS A 45 -8.83 11.20 -6.65
N GLY A 46 -8.39 10.14 -5.96
CA GLY A 46 -7.50 10.26 -4.80
C GLY A 46 -6.02 10.49 -5.12
N SER A 47 -5.60 10.52 -6.39
CA SER A 47 -4.20 10.76 -6.77
C SER A 47 -3.62 12.06 -6.19
N ARG A 48 -4.41 13.14 -6.14
CA ARG A 48 -3.98 14.41 -5.51
C ARG A 48 -3.92 14.33 -3.99
N ILE A 49 -4.64 13.41 -3.37
CA ILE A 49 -4.51 13.12 -1.93
C ILE A 49 -3.12 12.56 -1.67
N VAL A 50 -2.73 11.51 -2.40
CA VAL A 50 -1.39 10.90 -2.34
C VAL A 50 -0.31 11.95 -2.55
N MET A 51 -0.38 12.74 -3.63
CA MET A 51 0.62 13.79 -3.91
C MET A 51 0.80 14.77 -2.73
N ARG A 52 -0.29 15.19 -2.07
CA ARG A 52 -0.22 16.08 -0.91
C ARG A 52 0.27 15.39 0.37
N GLN A 53 0.15 14.07 0.47
CA GLN A 53 0.73 13.26 1.54
C GLN A 53 2.24 13.06 1.33
N VAL A 54 2.72 13.08 0.07
CA VAL A 54 4.15 13.03 -0.27
C VAL A 54 4.86 14.36 0.04
N SER A 55 4.54 15.42 -0.71
CA SER A 55 5.24 16.71 -0.59
C SER A 55 4.37 17.89 -1.01
N PRO A 56 4.62 19.10 -0.48
CA PRO A 56 3.87 20.30 -0.86
C PRO A 56 3.91 20.61 -2.36
N GLU A 57 5.04 20.35 -3.02
CA GLU A 57 5.29 20.66 -4.43
C GLU A 57 4.75 19.60 -5.41
N SER A 58 4.43 18.39 -4.96
CA SER A 58 4.02 17.29 -5.85
C SER A 58 2.79 17.64 -6.72
N PRO A 59 1.70 18.24 -6.21
CA PRO A 59 0.57 18.61 -7.06
C PRO A 59 0.94 19.58 -8.19
N ASP A 60 1.81 20.56 -7.93
CA ASP A 60 2.25 21.53 -8.93
C ASP A 60 3.20 20.89 -9.97
N ILE A 61 4.04 19.95 -9.55
CA ILE A 61 4.89 19.16 -10.46
C ILE A 61 4.02 18.31 -11.40
N PHE A 62 2.99 17.64 -10.88
CA PHE A 62 2.03 16.89 -11.68
C PHE A 62 1.37 17.79 -12.74
N ASP A 63 0.89 18.96 -12.32
CA ASP A 63 0.25 19.91 -13.23
C ASP A 63 1.23 20.40 -14.31
N PHE A 64 2.49 20.65 -13.97
CA PHE A 64 3.53 21.00 -14.94
C PHE A 64 3.75 19.88 -15.97
N ILE A 65 3.92 18.64 -15.53
CA ILE A 65 4.08 17.46 -16.42
C ILE A 65 2.87 17.33 -17.35
N MET A 66 1.65 17.43 -16.81
CA MET A 66 0.43 17.29 -17.60
C MET A 66 0.26 18.43 -18.60
N HIS A 67 0.60 19.67 -18.24
CA HIS A 67 0.55 20.79 -19.18
C HIS A 67 1.55 20.63 -20.33
N LEU A 68 2.78 20.16 -20.04
CA LEU A 68 3.76 19.85 -21.09
C LEU A 68 3.28 18.70 -21.99
N TYR A 69 2.74 17.64 -21.40
CA TYR A 69 2.15 16.54 -22.17
C TYR A 69 0.99 17.01 -23.06
N HIS A 70 0.09 17.85 -22.56
CA HIS A 70 -0.98 18.41 -23.37
C HIS A 70 -0.46 19.26 -24.53
N ALA A 71 0.58 20.07 -24.29
CA ALA A 71 1.23 20.82 -25.37
C ALA A 71 1.83 19.88 -26.42
N TYR A 72 2.44 18.76 -26.02
CA TYR A 72 2.86 17.69 -26.93
C TYR A 72 1.68 17.08 -27.71
N THR A 73 0.57 16.73 -27.06
CA THR A 73 -0.57 16.05 -27.74
C THR A 73 -1.20 16.89 -28.86
N LEU A 74 -1.06 18.22 -28.80
CA LEU A 74 -1.52 19.12 -29.86
C LEU A 74 -0.66 19.05 -31.13
N VAL A 75 0.60 18.63 -31.02
CA VAL A 75 1.58 18.58 -32.12
C VAL A 75 2.05 17.16 -32.47
N ALA A 76 1.76 16.17 -31.60
CA ALA A 76 2.06 14.74 -31.72
C ALA A 76 3.53 14.39 -32.04
N GLN A 77 4.47 15.29 -31.77
CA GLN A 77 5.90 15.12 -32.07
C GLN A 77 6.78 15.77 -31.00
N TRP A 78 7.53 14.98 -30.24
CA TRP A 78 8.45 15.48 -29.22
C TRP A 78 9.58 16.31 -29.85
N ASP A 79 10.00 15.97 -31.07
CA ASP A 79 10.97 16.74 -31.86
C ASP A 79 10.52 18.19 -32.11
N THR A 80 9.21 18.42 -32.21
CA THR A 80 8.65 19.77 -32.34
C THR A 80 8.85 20.56 -31.04
N LEU A 81 8.68 19.90 -29.88
CA LEU A 81 8.89 20.52 -28.58
C LEU A 81 10.38 20.84 -28.34
N VAL A 82 11.28 19.96 -28.75
CA VAL A 82 12.74 20.19 -28.77
C VAL A 82 13.08 21.47 -29.54
N ALA A 83 12.58 21.59 -30.77
CA ALA A 83 12.84 22.74 -31.62
C ALA A 83 12.20 24.05 -31.09
N GLN A 84 10.96 23.99 -30.62
CA GLN A 84 10.22 25.16 -30.13
C GLN A 84 10.79 25.71 -28.81
N CYS A 85 11.13 24.82 -27.88
CA CYS A 85 11.66 25.20 -26.58
C CYS A 85 13.17 25.44 -26.59
N ASN A 86 13.86 25.13 -27.70
CA ASN A 86 15.31 25.25 -27.83
C ASN A 86 16.08 24.44 -26.76
N VAL A 87 15.60 23.22 -26.50
CA VAL A 87 16.24 22.22 -25.63
C VAL A 87 16.93 21.14 -26.47
N THR A 88 17.82 20.35 -25.90
CA THR A 88 18.38 19.19 -26.61
C THR A 88 17.47 17.96 -26.47
N PRO A 89 17.57 16.96 -27.38
CA PRO A 89 16.89 15.68 -27.22
C PRO A 89 17.22 14.97 -25.90
N GLU A 90 18.47 15.09 -25.43
CA GLU A 90 18.93 14.49 -24.17
C GLU A 90 18.31 15.17 -22.94
N GLU A 91 18.18 16.50 -22.97
CA GLU A 91 17.49 17.26 -21.91
C GLU A 91 16.01 16.86 -21.85
N LEU A 92 15.34 16.75 -23.01
CA LEU A 92 13.95 16.29 -23.04
C LEU A 92 13.83 14.84 -22.54
N ALA A 93 14.69 13.93 -22.98
CA ALA A 93 14.68 12.55 -22.53
C ALA A 93 14.86 12.44 -21.01
N SER A 94 15.82 13.18 -20.44
CA SER A 94 16.08 13.19 -18.99
C SER A 94 14.89 13.74 -18.20
N PHE A 95 14.21 14.77 -18.71
CA PHE A 95 12.96 15.25 -18.12
C PHE A 95 11.82 14.22 -18.22
N LEU A 96 11.69 13.52 -19.35
CA LEU A 96 10.67 12.49 -19.52
C LEU A 96 10.89 11.27 -18.61
N GLU A 97 12.14 10.89 -18.34
CA GLU A 97 12.48 9.87 -17.34
C GLU A 97 12.04 10.32 -15.93
N TYR A 98 12.32 11.57 -15.58
CA TYR A 98 11.82 12.15 -14.33
C TYR A 98 10.29 12.16 -14.26
N ALA A 99 9.62 12.59 -15.32
CA ALA A 99 8.16 12.66 -15.38
C ALA A 99 7.55 11.26 -15.25
N ALA A 100 8.11 10.25 -15.90
CA ALA A 100 7.67 8.87 -15.80
C ALA A 100 7.82 8.33 -14.36
N MET A 101 8.98 8.57 -13.72
CA MET A 101 9.22 8.19 -12.33
C MET A 101 8.27 8.90 -11.37
N PHE A 102 8.06 10.22 -11.55
CA PHE A 102 7.13 11.01 -10.76
C PHE A 102 5.70 10.48 -10.87
N LEU A 103 5.22 10.22 -12.09
CA LEU A 103 3.85 9.75 -12.33
C LEU A 103 3.63 8.33 -11.78
N CYS A 104 4.66 7.49 -11.78
CA CYS A 104 4.62 6.15 -11.18
C CYS A 104 4.48 6.20 -9.64
N ASN A 105 5.18 7.12 -8.99
CA ASN A 105 5.20 7.26 -7.53
C ASN A 105 4.14 8.24 -6.98
N LEU A 106 3.42 8.94 -7.87
CA LEU A 106 2.52 10.06 -7.54
C LEU A 106 3.18 11.12 -6.65
N GLY A 107 4.47 11.37 -6.87
CA GLY A 107 5.26 12.32 -6.07
C GLY A 107 6.75 12.28 -6.44
N ASN A 108 7.51 13.24 -5.92
CA ASN A 108 8.96 13.37 -6.15
C ASN A 108 9.83 12.60 -5.14
N PHE A 109 9.25 11.59 -4.48
CA PHE A 109 9.92 10.67 -3.56
C PHE A 109 9.53 9.26 -3.95
N ASN A 110 10.49 8.33 -3.92
CA ASN A 110 10.21 6.93 -4.20
C ASN A 110 9.17 6.40 -3.19
N GLY A 111 8.15 5.69 -3.67
CA GLY A 111 7.20 5.00 -2.80
C GLY A 111 7.90 3.96 -1.93
N GLU A 112 8.87 3.25 -2.51
CA GLU A 112 9.78 2.36 -1.77
C GLU A 112 11.04 3.11 -1.34
N GLY A 113 11.35 3.08 -0.03
CA GLY A 113 12.55 3.67 0.54
C GLY A 113 12.50 5.19 0.75
N ASP A 114 11.42 5.87 0.33
CA ASP A 114 11.14 7.28 0.64
C ASP A 114 12.23 8.28 0.25
N GLN A 115 13.12 7.94 -0.69
CA GLN A 115 14.20 8.81 -1.12
C GLN A 115 13.70 9.85 -2.13
N LYS A 116 14.14 11.10 -1.97
CA LYS A 116 13.86 12.17 -2.94
C LYS A 116 14.60 11.88 -4.24
N PHE A 117 13.94 12.13 -5.36
CA PHE A 117 14.59 12.20 -6.65
C PHE A 117 14.27 13.52 -7.37
N VAL A 118 15.25 14.03 -8.12
CA VAL A 118 15.19 15.31 -8.85
C VAL A 118 15.44 15.07 -10.34
N PRO A 119 14.91 15.91 -11.23
CA PRO A 119 15.17 15.75 -12.65
C PRO A 119 16.65 15.98 -12.98
N ASP A 120 17.23 15.14 -13.84
CA ASP A 120 18.60 15.34 -14.37
C ASP A 120 18.61 16.37 -15.51
N VAL A 121 18.05 17.56 -15.24
CA VAL A 121 18.05 18.69 -16.17
C VAL A 121 18.34 19.99 -15.44
N SER A 122 19.02 20.92 -16.12
CA SER A 122 19.33 22.22 -15.55
C SER A 122 18.06 23.07 -15.35
N ALA A 123 18.10 24.01 -14.40
CA ALA A 123 17.02 24.99 -14.23
C ALA A 123 16.76 25.81 -15.51
N GLU A 124 17.82 26.08 -16.30
CA GLU A 124 17.68 26.75 -17.60
C GLU A 124 16.90 25.89 -18.60
N ALA A 125 17.20 24.59 -18.68
CA ALA A 125 16.48 23.64 -19.54
C ALA A 125 15.01 23.51 -19.12
N LEU A 126 14.71 23.46 -17.82
CA LEU A 126 13.33 23.47 -17.32
C LEU A 126 12.59 24.74 -17.72
N ARG A 127 13.22 25.92 -17.60
CA ARG A 127 12.63 27.20 -18.02
C ARG A 127 12.38 27.24 -19.53
N LYS A 128 13.29 26.68 -20.33
CA LYS A 128 13.12 26.49 -21.76
C LYS A 128 11.91 25.60 -22.08
N LEU A 129 11.80 24.42 -21.46
CA LEU A 129 10.62 23.55 -21.61
C LEU A 129 9.32 24.27 -21.22
N ALA A 130 9.34 25.04 -20.14
CA ALA A 130 8.19 25.78 -19.66
C ALA A 130 7.75 26.92 -20.59
N SER A 131 8.63 27.42 -21.46
CA SER A 131 8.34 28.55 -22.38
C SER A 131 7.29 28.27 -23.44
N ILE A 132 6.84 27.01 -23.55
CA ILE A 132 5.77 26.62 -24.48
C ILE A 132 4.43 27.31 -24.21
N SER A 133 4.19 27.78 -22.97
CA SER A 133 3.01 28.58 -22.64
C SER A 133 3.21 29.44 -21.38
N PRO A 134 2.51 30.58 -21.23
CA PRO A 134 2.52 31.35 -19.99
C PRO A 134 2.04 30.55 -18.77
N LYS A 135 1.19 29.54 -18.97
CA LYS A 135 0.69 28.67 -17.89
C LYS A 135 1.78 27.76 -17.34
N THR A 136 2.60 27.18 -18.22
CA THR A 136 3.74 26.32 -17.84
C THR A 136 4.86 27.13 -17.21
N GLU A 137 5.14 28.35 -17.69
CA GLU A 137 6.08 29.28 -17.04
C GLU A 137 5.65 29.61 -15.61
N ALA A 138 4.41 30.10 -15.43
CA ALA A 138 3.89 30.43 -14.11
C ALA A 138 3.76 29.22 -13.18
N GLY A 139 3.51 28.02 -13.74
CA GLY A 139 3.52 26.77 -12.99
C GLY A 139 4.92 26.40 -12.50
N LEU A 140 5.92 26.48 -13.38
CA LEU A 140 7.31 26.19 -13.04
C LEU A 140 7.84 27.17 -11.98
N ASP A 141 7.56 28.47 -12.09
CA ASP A 141 8.05 29.47 -11.13
C ASP A 141 7.59 29.22 -9.69
N LYS A 142 6.44 28.54 -9.49
CA LYS A 142 5.95 28.17 -8.16
C LYS A 142 6.73 27.03 -7.52
N MET A 143 7.31 26.13 -8.31
CA MET A 143 7.83 24.85 -7.83
C MET A 143 9.28 24.56 -8.20
N ILE A 144 9.94 25.38 -9.04
CA ILE A 144 11.29 25.07 -9.55
C ILE A 144 12.32 24.90 -8.44
N ASP A 145 12.23 25.73 -7.39
CA ASP A 145 13.13 25.67 -6.24
C ASP A 145 12.91 24.37 -5.45
N PRO A 146 11.70 24.02 -4.95
CA PRO A 146 11.49 22.76 -4.26
C PRO A 146 11.65 21.52 -5.15
N LEU A 147 11.41 21.62 -6.46
CA LEU A 147 11.65 20.55 -7.43
C LEU A 147 13.13 20.15 -7.49
N LEU A 148 14.04 21.12 -7.47
CA LEU A 148 15.49 20.90 -7.58
C LEU A 148 16.22 20.85 -6.23
N ALA A 149 15.56 21.20 -5.14
CA ALA A 149 16.17 21.26 -3.82
C ALA A 149 16.52 19.87 -3.26
N VAL A 150 17.77 19.71 -2.84
CA VAL A 150 18.25 18.61 -1.99
C VAL A 150 19.22 19.22 -0.97
N PRO A 151 18.98 19.11 0.36
CA PRO A 151 17.83 18.45 1.03
C PRO A 151 16.44 19.07 0.72
N PRO A 152 15.33 18.39 1.09
CA PRO A 152 15.24 17.13 1.84
C PRO A 152 15.72 15.91 1.03
N PHE A 153 16.34 14.94 1.72
CA PHE A 153 16.86 13.70 1.11
C PHE A 153 15.84 12.56 1.12
N SER A 154 14.95 12.54 2.11
CA SER A 154 13.93 11.49 2.25
C SER A 154 12.67 12.01 2.96
N LEU A 155 11.62 11.19 3.00
CA LEU A 155 10.50 11.45 3.90
C LEU A 155 10.89 11.13 5.36
N GLY A 156 10.27 11.86 6.29
CA GLY A 156 10.53 11.76 7.73
C GLY A 156 9.89 12.90 8.51
N TYR A 157 10.16 12.98 9.82
CA TYR A 157 9.73 14.15 10.60
C TYR A 157 10.27 15.44 9.97
N PRO A 158 9.46 16.50 9.82
CA PRO A 158 9.91 17.76 9.22
C PRO A 158 11.18 18.28 9.91
N GLY A 159 12.19 18.63 9.11
CA GLY A 159 13.48 19.11 9.58
C GLY A 159 14.42 19.47 8.44
N GLU A 160 15.71 19.63 8.74
CA GLU A 160 16.71 20.05 7.75
C GLU A 160 16.89 19.04 6.60
N ASN A 161 16.80 17.74 6.90
CA ASN A 161 17.12 16.66 5.96
C ASN A 161 15.88 15.90 5.44
N THR A 162 14.72 16.10 6.06
CA THR A 162 13.53 15.28 5.83
C THR A 162 12.27 16.14 5.82
N GLN A 163 11.26 15.70 5.08
CA GLN A 163 9.94 16.33 5.04
C GLN A 163 8.81 15.31 5.10
N SER A 164 7.58 15.78 5.31
CA SER A 164 6.40 14.93 5.29
C SER A 164 5.13 15.73 5.00
N GLY A 165 4.36 15.30 4.00
CA GLY A 165 3.09 15.92 3.64
C GLY A 165 1.96 15.71 4.66
N TYR A 166 2.17 14.85 5.67
CA TYR A 166 1.27 14.71 6.84
C TYR A 166 1.35 15.89 7.81
N TYR A 167 2.38 16.72 7.68
CA TYR A 167 2.59 17.90 8.51
C TYR A 167 2.69 19.19 7.67
N PRO A 168 1.61 19.61 6.97
CA PRO A 168 1.65 20.71 6.01
C PRO A 168 1.65 22.06 6.74
N THR A 169 2.83 22.52 7.15
CA THR A 169 2.99 23.70 8.01
C THR A 169 3.99 24.69 7.42
N GLU A 170 3.67 25.98 7.51
CA GLU A 170 4.65 27.05 7.24
C GLU A 170 5.53 27.29 8.48
N GLU A 171 4.96 27.09 9.68
CA GLU A 171 5.67 27.21 10.95
C GLU A 171 6.35 25.89 11.32
N PRO A 172 7.59 25.91 11.86
CA PRO A 172 8.24 24.69 12.33
C PRO A 172 7.39 23.94 13.37
N ILE A 173 7.02 22.69 13.03
CA ILE A 173 6.32 21.77 13.90
C ILE A 173 7.31 20.79 14.54
N THR A 174 7.16 20.55 15.83
CA THR A 174 8.05 19.65 16.59
C THR A 174 7.41 18.28 16.81
N ARG A 175 8.22 17.28 17.19
CA ARG A 175 7.70 15.97 17.60
C ARG A 175 6.78 16.07 18.82
N ASP A 176 7.06 17.00 19.74
CA ASP A 176 6.23 17.24 20.92
C ASP A 176 4.88 17.85 20.55
N ASP A 177 4.84 18.75 19.57
CA ASP A 177 3.58 19.27 19.01
C ASP A 177 2.72 18.12 18.44
N ILE A 178 3.36 17.22 17.67
CA ILE A 178 2.69 16.06 17.04
C ILE A 178 2.17 15.10 18.11
N ALA A 179 3.00 14.75 19.10
CA ALA A 179 2.62 13.88 20.21
C ALA A 179 1.47 14.46 21.04
N LYS A 180 1.48 15.79 21.28
CA LYS A 180 0.38 16.48 21.99
C LYS A 180 -0.94 16.34 21.23
N VAL A 181 -0.93 16.48 19.91
CA VAL A 181 -2.14 16.28 19.09
C VAL A 181 -2.62 14.83 19.18
N SER A 182 -1.71 13.86 19.06
CA SER A 182 -2.04 12.43 19.23
C SER A 182 -2.65 12.12 20.60
N ASP A 183 -2.14 12.70 21.68
CA ASP A 183 -2.71 12.54 23.02
C ASP A 183 -4.14 13.10 23.13
N VAL A 184 -4.40 14.25 22.51
CA VAL A 184 -5.75 14.85 22.49
C VAL A 184 -6.70 13.99 21.64
N MET A 185 -6.26 13.48 20.50
CA MET A 185 -7.05 12.57 19.66
C MET A 185 -7.45 11.32 20.44
N ASN A 186 -6.49 10.69 21.13
CA ASN A 186 -6.74 9.51 21.97
C ASN A 186 -7.79 9.79 23.06
N LYS A 187 -7.67 10.92 23.77
CA LYS A 187 -8.65 11.33 24.81
C LYS A 187 -10.04 11.60 24.26
N ARG A 188 -10.15 11.97 22.99
CA ARG A 188 -11.41 12.26 22.29
C ARG A 188 -11.90 11.09 21.43
N SER A 189 -11.19 9.96 21.43
CA SER A 189 -11.49 8.80 20.59
C SER A 189 -11.56 9.13 19.10
N ILE A 190 -10.70 10.03 18.63
CA ILE A 190 -10.57 10.38 17.21
C ILE A 190 -9.48 9.48 16.61
N GLY A 191 -9.83 8.70 15.59
CA GLY A 191 -8.88 7.86 14.86
C GLY A 191 -7.90 8.70 14.01
N PRO A 192 -6.62 8.29 13.90
CA PRO A 192 -5.60 9.05 13.20
C PRO A 192 -5.52 8.85 11.68
N GLU A 193 -6.10 7.78 11.14
CA GLU A 193 -5.84 7.25 9.81
C GLU A 193 -6.09 8.28 8.70
N ASN A 194 -7.16 9.07 8.80
CA ASN A 194 -7.55 10.07 7.81
C ASN A 194 -7.24 11.52 8.24
N THR A 195 -6.14 11.72 8.98
CA THR A 195 -5.78 13.04 9.53
C THR A 195 -4.41 13.55 9.12
N ARG A 196 -4.23 14.88 9.16
CA ARG A 196 -2.94 15.58 9.07
C ARG A 196 -2.84 16.64 10.17
N VAL A 197 -1.65 17.16 10.43
CA VAL A 197 -1.44 18.17 11.49
C VAL A 197 -0.70 19.36 10.96
N ARG A 198 -1.22 20.57 11.18
CA ARG A 198 -0.47 21.79 10.87
C ARG A 198 -0.37 22.72 12.05
N LYS A 199 0.66 23.55 12.05
CA LYS A 199 0.87 24.62 12.99
C LYS A 199 0.71 25.94 12.24
N VAL A 200 -0.15 26.81 12.75
CA VAL A 200 -0.44 28.11 12.12
C VAL A 200 -0.31 29.22 13.14
N LEU A 201 0.07 30.42 12.70
CA LEU A 201 0.00 31.62 13.54
C LEU A 201 -1.40 32.22 13.48
N LYS A 202 -2.09 32.25 14.63
CA LYS A 202 -3.34 32.98 14.81
C LYS A 202 -3.10 34.11 15.82
N ASP A 203 -3.30 35.35 15.40
CA ASP A 203 -3.03 36.55 16.21
C ASP A 203 -1.61 36.56 16.82
N GLY A 204 -0.63 36.10 16.03
CA GLY A 204 0.79 35.99 16.43
C GLY A 204 1.11 34.85 17.39
N LYS A 205 0.16 33.95 17.68
CA LYS A 205 0.36 32.78 18.55
C LYS A 205 0.27 31.49 17.74
N PRO A 206 1.17 30.51 18.01
CA PRO A 206 1.08 29.20 17.36
C PRO A 206 -0.16 28.46 17.85
N VAL A 207 -0.95 27.96 16.89
CA VAL A 207 -2.12 27.12 17.10
C VAL A 207 -1.95 25.84 16.31
N LEU A 208 -2.21 24.70 16.95
CA LEU A 208 -2.19 23.39 16.31
C LEU A 208 -3.57 23.07 15.76
N GLN A 209 -3.61 22.60 14.52
CA GLN A 209 -4.83 22.20 13.84
C GLN A 209 -4.72 20.74 13.40
N LEU A 210 -5.71 19.93 13.80
CA LEU A 210 -5.93 18.60 13.28
C LEU A 210 -6.81 18.71 12.04
N LEU A 211 -6.24 18.43 10.88
CA LEU A 211 -6.96 18.39 9.62
C LEU A 211 -7.59 17.01 9.47
N GLN A 212 -8.90 16.95 9.32
CA GLN A 212 -9.64 15.71 9.06
C GLN A 212 -10.06 15.69 7.60
N ALA A 213 -9.76 14.57 6.92
CA ALA A 213 -10.15 14.38 5.54
C ALA A 213 -11.66 14.17 5.42
N SER A 214 -12.34 15.07 4.70
CA SER A 214 -13.78 15.00 4.46
C SER A 214 -14.17 15.85 3.25
N ALA A 215 -15.20 15.44 2.51
CA ALA A 215 -15.81 16.27 1.46
C ALA A 215 -16.52 17.50 2.06
N GLU A 216 -17.13 17.33 3.23
CA GLU A 216 -17.76 18.42 3.97
C GLU A 216 -16.74 19.32 4.64
N THR A 217 -17.04 20.61 4.66
CA THR A 217 -16.19 21.65 5.26
C THR A 217 -16.86 22.33 6.46
N ASP A 218 -18.08 21.91 6.80
CA ASP A 218 -18.89 22.56 7.83
C ASP A 218 -18.23 22.48 9.21
N VAL A 219 -18.31 23.59 9.93
CA VAL A 219 -18.01 23.69 11.37
C VAL A 219 -18.97 22.77 12.11
N LEU A 220 -18.48 21.96 13.06
CA LEU A 220 -19.34 21.10 13.88
C LEU A 220 -20.51 21.93 14.44
N GLU A 221 -21.73 21.38 14.43
CA GLU A 221 -22.96 22.10 14.81
C GLU A 221 -22.90 22.78 16.20
N SER A 222 -21.95 22.36 17.06
CA SER A 222 -21.66 22.95 18.37
C SER A 222 -20.94 24.31 18.33
N GLY A 223 -20.39 24.72 17.19
CA GLY A 223 -19.62 25.97 17.04
C GLY A 223 -18.26 25.99 17.75
N ASP A 224 -17.91 24.91 18.46
CA ASP A 224 -16.62 24.75 19.15
C ASP A 224 -15.77 23.71 18.42
N ASN A 225 -14.82 24.19 17.63
CA ASN A 225 -13.83 23.36 16.95
C ASN A 225 -12.66 23.00 17.86
N GLU A 226 -12.62 23.49 19.11
CA GLU A 226 -11.55 23.16 20.04
C GLU A 226 -11.73 21.75 20.61
N LEU A 227 -10.76 20.88 20.31
CA LEU A 227 -10.73 19.52 20.84
C LEU A 227 -10.30 19.52 22.30
N ALA A 228 -9.13 20.07 22.59
CA ALA A 228 -8.59 20.30 23.94
C ALA A 228 -7.25 21.04 23.80
N ASP A 229 -6.79 21.66 24.90
CA ASP A 229 -5.44 22.25 25.02
C ASP A 229 -5.06 23.22 23.88
N GLY A 230 -6.06 23.95 23.33
CA GLY A 230 -5.90 24.88 22.21
C GLY A 230 -5.73 24.23 20.84
N ILE A 231 -6.01 22.93 20.70
CA ILE A 231 -5.94 22.18 19.44
C ILE A 231 -7.30 22.23 18.76
N LEU A 232 -7.33 22.66 17.49
CA LEU A 232 -8.56 22.82 16.73
C LEU A 232 -8.75 21.70 15.70
N LEU A 233 -9.94 21.14 15.60
CA LEU A 233 -10.34 20.27 14.49
C LEU A 233 -10.75 21.13 13.29
N VAL A 234 -10.24 20.76 12.11
CA VAL A 234 -10.58 21.39 10.83
C VAL A 234 -10.98 20.30 9.86
N ARG A 235 -12.26 20.29 9.48
CA ARG A 235 -12.79 19.40 8.44
C ARG A 235 -12.51 19.97 7.04
N GLY A 236 -12.66 19.14 6.02
CA GLY A 236 -12.53 19.55 4.63
C GLY A 236 -11.15 19.34 4.03
N ASP A 237 -10.26 18.59 4.71
CA ASP A 237 -9.01 18.24 4.07
C ASP A 237 -9.30 17.33 2.86
N HIS A 238 -8.74 17.67 1.71
CA HIS A 238 -9.00 16.99 0.44
C HIS A 238 -10.47 17.03 -0.04
N SER A 239 -11.23 18.07 0.33
CA SER A 239 -12.67 18.13 0.09
C SER A 239 -13.08 17.99 -1.37
N GLU A 240 -12.33 18.58 -2.31
CA GLU A 240 -12.63 18.52 -3.74
C GLU A 240 -12.51 17.09 -4.27
N GLU A 241 -11.43 16.40 -3.93
CA GLU A 241 -11.19 15.03 -4.35
C GLU A 241 -12.19 14.07 -3.72
N LEU A 242 -12.42 14.19 -2.41
CA LEU A 242 -13.37 13.34 -1.70
C LEU A 242 -14.81 13.53 -2.19
N ALA A 243 -15.21 14.76 -2.58
CA ALA A 243 -16.50 14.99 -3.21
C ALA A 243 -16.65 14.26 -4.55
N LYS A 244 -15.60 14.26 -5.39
CA LYS A 244 -15.58 13.51 -6.66
C LYS A 244 -15.60 12.00 -6.43
N ILE A 245 -14.84 11.53 -5.45
CA ILE A 245 -14.86 10.13 -4.99
C ILE A 245 -16.27 9.72 -4.58
N CYS A 246 -16.94 10.48 -3.68
CA CYS A 246 -18.32 10.21 -3.29
C CYS A 246 -19.27 10.17 -4.48
N SER A 247 -19.15 11.10 -5.43
CA SER A 247 -20.00 11.14 -6.63
C SER A 247 -19.84 9.88 -7.49
N ASP A 248 -18.60 9.43 -7.74
CA ASP A 248 -18.35 8.22 -8.51
C ASP A 248 -18.76 6.95 -7.73
N LEU A 249 -18.63 6.93 -6.40
CA LEU A 249 -19.13 5.83 -5.58
C LEU A 249 -20.66 5.73 -5.59
N GLU A 250 -21.40 6.85 -5.60
CA GLU A 250 -22.86 6.83 -5.79
C GLU A 250 -23.25 6.30 -7.17
N MET A 251 -22.45 6.58 -8.21
CA MET A 251 -22.65 5.97 -9.52
C MET A 251 -22.34 4.47 -9.50
N ALA A 252 -21.23 4.05 -8.88
CA ALA A 252 -20.88 2.63 -8.73
C ALA A 252 -21.97 1.85 -8.00
N LYS A 253 -22.53 2.41 -6.93
CA LYS A 253 -23.60 1.81 -6.12
C LYS A 253 -24.85 1.45 -6.94
N GLN A 254 -25.17 2.20 -8.01
CA GLN A 254 -26.29 1.86 -8.91
C GLN A 254 -26.06 0.57 -9.71
N TYR A 255 -24.81 0.13 -9.83
CA TYR A 255 -24.39 -1.07 -10.55
C TYR A 255 -23.88 -2.17 -9.60
N ALA A 256 -24.05 -1.99 -8.29
CA ALA A 256 -23.69 -2.99 -7.29
C ALA A 256 -24.34 -4.34 -7.60
N GLY A 257 -23.57 -5.41 -7.49
CA GLY A 257 -24.00 -6.77 -7.80
C GLY A 257 -24.85 -7.41 -6.71
N ASN A 258 -24.82 -6.88 -5.48
CA ASN A 258 -25.54 -7.39 -4.33
C ASN A 258 -25.72 -6.33 -3.22
N ASP A 259 -26.48 -6.68 -2.18
CA ASP A 259 -26.79 -5.77 -1.05
C ASP A 259 -25.55 -5.42 -0.21
N LYS A 260 -24.57 -6.33 -0.10
CA LYS A 260 -23.32 -6.08 0.65
C LYS A 260 -22.50 -4.99 -0.03
N GLN A 261 -22.40 -5.03 -1.35
CA GLN A 261 -21.77 -3.98 -2.16
C GLN A 261 -22.46 -2.63 -2.00
N THR A 262 -23.78 -2.62 -2.07
CA THR A 262 -24.57 -1.41 -1.83
C THR A 262 -24.32 -0.84 -0.42
N ALA A 263 -24.26 -1.71 0.59
CA ALA A 263 -24.06 -1.35 1.98
C ALA A 263 -22.65 -0.81 2.25
N PHE A 264 -21.58 -1.53 1.86
CA PHE A 264 -20.23 -1.01 2.10
C PHE A 264 -19.94 0.26 1.31
N LEU A 265 -20.47 0.42 0.09
CA LEU A 265 -20.32 1.67 -0.67
C LEU A 265 -21.03 2.83 0.02
N THR A 266 -22.20 2.59 0.59
CA THR A 266 -22.92 3.62 1.38
C THR A 266 -22.08 4.07 2.58
N HIS A 267 -21.42 3.12 3.26
CA HIS A 267 -20.52 3.44 4.37
C HIS A 267 -19.22 4.13 3.94
N TYR A 268 -18.64 3.76 2.79
CA TYR A 268 -17.51 4.51 2.20
C TYR A 268 -17.89 5.96 1.89
N ILE A 269 -19.04 6.16 1.23
CA ILE A 269 -19.54 7.51 0.92
C ILE A 269 -19.72 8.31 2.20
N GLU A 270 -20.27 7.70 3.26
CA GLU A 270 -20.43 8.37 4.55
C GLU A 270 -19.09 8.75 5.19
N CYS A 271 -18.12 7.83 5.20
CA CYS A 271 -16.76 8.10 5.67
C CYS A 271 -16.13 9.26 4.90
N PHE A 272 -16.12 9.22 3.56
CA PHE A 272 -15.46 10.24 2.75
C PHE A 272 -16.19 11.58 2.76
N ARG A 273 -17.53 11.56 2.90
CA ARG A 273 -18.33 12.77 3.07
C ARG A 273 -18.01 13.45 4.40
N THR A 274 -18.02 12.68 5.50
CA THR A 274 -18.04 13.23 6.86
C THR A 274 -16.68 13.24 7.56
N GLY A 275 -15.78 12.33 7.20
CA GLY A 275 -14.55 12.01 7.90
C GLY A 275 -14.67 10.93 8.98
N SER A 276 -15.83 10.25 9.12
CA SER A 276 -16.05 9.22 10.15
C SER A 276 -15.31 7.91 9.83
N LEU A 277 -14.36 7.56 10.70
CA LEU A 277 -13.68 6.27 10.65
C LEU A 277 -14.55 5.12 11.19
N GLU A 278 -15.57 5.42 11.99
CA GLU A 278 -16.58 4.42 12.36
C GLU A 278 -17.35 3.97 11.12
N ALA A 279 -17.77 4.91 10.26
CA ALA A 279 -18.38 4.56 8.97
C ALA A 279 -17.42 3.75 8.10
N PHE A 280 -16.13 4.09 8.09
CA PHE A 280 -15.13 3.28 7.38
C PHE A 280 -15.05 1.86 7.94
N GLN A 281 -15.03 1.69 9.27
CA GLN A 281 -15.02 0.36 9.89
C GLN A 281 -16.29 -0.45 9.58
N GLU A 282 -17.46 0.19 9.54
CA GLU A 282 -18.71 -0.48 9.11
C GLU A 282 -18.67 -0.91 7.63
N SER A 283 -18.01 -0.13 6.77
CA SER A 283 -17.78 -0.55 5.39
C SER A 283 -16.89 -1.79 5.33
N GLN A 284 -15.80 -1.82 6.11
CA GLN A 284 -14.88 -2.96 6.17
C GLN A 284 -15.57 -4.23 6.69
N LYS A 285 -16.35 -4.14 7.78
CA LYS A 285 -17.14 -5.26 8.32
C LYS A 285 -18.06 -5.87 7.27
N THR A 286 -18.68 -5.04 6.45
CA THR A 286 -19.58 -5.50 5.39
C THR A 286 -18.78 -6.09 4.22
N TRP A 287 -17.72 -5.40 3.80
CA TRP A 287 -16.88 -5.76 2.65
C TRP A 287 -16.19 -7.11 2.82
N VAL A 288 -15.66 -7.44 4.00
CA VAL A 288 -15.03 -8.75 4.24
C VAL A 288 -15.99 -9.92 4.07
N THR A 289 -17.30 -9.67 4.20
CA THR A 289 -18.33 -10.70 3.99
C THR A 289 -18.79 -10.81 2.53
N ASP A 290 -18.43 -9.86 1.65
CA ASP A 290 -18.72 -9.92 0.22
C ASP A 290 -17.71 -10.86 -0.48
N VAL A 291 -17.93 -12.16 -0.34
CA VAL A 291 -17.02 -13.18 -0.87
C VAL A 291 -17.21 -13.41 -2.36
N SER A 292 -16.11 -13.70 -3.07
CA SER A 292 -16.11 -14.02 -4.51
C SER A 292 -16.64 -12.89 -5.39
N ALA A 293 -16.30 -11.65 -5.06
CA ALA A 293 -16.66 -10.48 -5.86
C ALA A 293 -16.02 -10.57 -7.27
N THR A 294 -16.81 -10.36 -8.33
CA THR A 294 -16.30 -10.30 -9.71
C THR A 294 -15.38 -9.10 -9.91
N VAL A 295 -15.74 -7.96 -9.32
CA VAL A 295 -14.94 -6.74 -9.27
C VAL A 295 -14.66 -6.45 -7.80
N GLU A 296 -13.41 -6.61 -7.42
CA GLU A 296 -12.93 -6.39 -6.06
C GLU A 296 -12.34 -4.98 -5.92
N ASN A 297 -12.31 -4.47 -4.70
CA ASN A 297 -11.79 -3.14 -4.41
C ASN A 297 -11.06 -3.04 -3.06
N ILE A 298 -10.04 -2.20 -3.05
CA ILE A 298 -9.44 -1.56 -1.87
C ILE A 298 -9.59 -0.06 -2.13
N LEU A 299 -10.06 0.71 -1.14
CA LEU A 299 -10.28 2.14 -1.30
C LEU A 299 -10.34 2.84 0.06
N GLY A 300 -9.41 3.76 0.35
CA GLY A 300 -9.48 4.60 1.54
C GLY A 300 -8.12 5.08 2.04
N PHE A 301 -8.06 5.47 3.31
CA PHE A 301 -6.81 5.74 4.02
C PHE A 301 -6.38 4.44 4.71
N ILE A 302 -5.46 3.68 4.10
CA ILE A 302 -5.22 2.28 4.47
C ILE A 302 -3.91 2.14 5.27
N GLU A 303 -2.77 2.38 4.62
CA GLU A 303 -1.46 2.02 5.18
C GLU A 303 -0.69 3.22 5.77
N PRO A 304 -0.18 3.12 7.01
CA PRO A 304 0.50 4.23 7.69
C PRO A 304 2.01 4.31 7.48
N TYR A 305 2.57 3.54 6.53
CA TYR A 305 4.02 3.37 6.36
C TYR A 305 4.80 4.68 6.19
N ARG A 306 4.20 5.67 5.52
CA ARG A 306 4.87 6.92 5.13
C ARG A 306 4.67 8.08 6.12
N ASP A 307 3.83 7.91 7.14
CA ASP A 307 3.80 8.85 8.26
C ASP A 307 4.98 8.53 9.20
N PRO A 308 5.89 9.46 9.47
CA PRO A 308 6.99 9.22 10.42
C PRO A 308 6.52 8.96 11.87
N ALA A 309 5.27 9.28 12.21
CA ALA A 309 4.64 8.86 13.47
C ALA A 309 4.00 7.46 13.39
N GLY A 310 3.79 6.92 12.19
CA GLY A 310 3.28 5.58 11.95
C GLY A 310 1.81 5.38 12.31
N ILE A 311 1.01 6.45 12.28
CA ILE A 311 -0.41 6.40 12.69
C ILE A 311 -1.37 7.02 11.67
N ARG A 312 -0.90 7.86 10.74
CA ARG A 312 -1.71 8.43 9.66
C ARG A 312 -1.52 7.63 8.39
N SER A 313 -2.60 7.31 7.71
CA SER A 313 -2.57 6.40 6.57
C SER A 313 -2.54 7.15 5.24
N GLU A 314 -1.82 6.58 4.26
CA GLU A 314 -1.83 7.05 2.88
C GLU A 314 -3.17 6.72 2.23
N TRP A 315 -3.64 7.58 1.32
CA TRP A 315 -4.71 7.20 0.41
C TRP A 315 -4.24 6.08 -0.51
N GLU A 316 -4.99 4.99 -0.53
CA GLU A 316 -4.70 3.82 -1.35
C GLU A 316 -5.98 3.33 -2.01
N ALA A 317 -5.87 2.96 -3.29
CA ALA A 317 -6.95 2.37 -4.03
C ALA A 317 -6.47 1.30 -5.02
N MET A 318 -7.19 0.19 -5.09
CA MET A 318 -6.99 -0.87 -6.09
C MET A 318 -8.35 -1.38 -6.52
N ILE A 319 -8.62 -1.36 -7.83
CA ILE A 319 -9.80 -2.00 -8.43
C ILE A 319 -9.31 -3.17 -9.25
N GLY A 320 -9.77 -4.37 -8.88
CA GLY A 320 -9.31 -5.63 -9.46
C GLY A 320 -10.47 -6.42 -10.05
N ILE A 321 -10.21 -7.16 -11.11
CA ILE A 321 -11.19 -8.10 -11.68
C ILE A 321 -10.73 -9.51 -11.37
N ALA A 322 -11.60 -10.27 -10.72
CA ALA A 322 -11.35 -11.66 -10.35
C ALA A 322 -11.12 -12.54 -11.58
N ASP A 323 -10.06 -13.34 -11.54
CA ASP A 323 -9.82 -14.39 -12.55
C ASP A 323 -10.30 -15.75 -11.99
N ALA A 324 -11.38 -16.28 -12.56
CA ALA A 324 -12.00 -17.52 -12.11
C ALA A 324 -11.06 -18.75 -12.23
N ASP A 325 -10.18 -18.77 -13.24
CA ASP A 325 -9.25 -19.90 -13.44
C ASP A 325 -8.11 -19.87 -12.43
N GLU A 326 -7.61 -18.69 -12.08
CA GLU A 326 -6.60 -18.53 -11.02
C GLU A 326 -7.19 -18.77 -9.64
N ILE A 327 -8.40 -18.25 -9.37
CA ILE A 327 -9.13 -18.52 -8.12
C ILE A 327 -9.35 -20.02 -7.95
N LYS A 328 -9.68 -20.76 -9.02
CA LYS A 328 -9.83 -22.22 -8.95
C LYS A 328 -8.55 -22.93 -8.52
N LYS A 329 -7.38 -22.46 -8.96
CA LYS A 329 -6.08 -23.01 -8.54
C LYS A 329 -5.82 -22.71 -7.06
N LEU A 330 -6.04 -21.47 -6.64
CA LEU A 330 -5.84 -21.03 -5.25
C LEU A 330 -6.84 -21.66 -4.28
N LYS A 331 -8.06 -21.97 -4.73
CA LYS A 331 -9.07 -22.65 -3.92
C LYS A 331 -8.54 -23.97 -3.36
N THR A 332 -7.80 -24.74 -4.15
CA THR A 332 -7.23 -26.02 -3.67
C THR A 332 -6.20 -25.78 -2.56
N PHE A 333 -5.42 -24.70 -2.66
CA PHE A 333 -4.47 -24.30 -1.62
C PHE A 333 -5.19 -23.89 -0.33
N VAL A 334 -6.24 -23.07 -0.46
CA VAL A 334 -7.11 -22.64 0.64
C VAL A 334 -7.79 -23.83 1.33
N ASP A 335 -8.41 -24.73 0.57
CA ASP A 335 -9.07 -25.93 1.09
C ASP A 335 -8.09 -26.87 1.81
N SER A 336 -6.80 -26.80 1.46
CA SER A 336 -5.72 -27.62 2.05
C SER A 336 -4.99 -26.95 3.21
N SER A 337 -5.30 -25.69 3.53
CA SER A 337 -4.62 -24.86 4.54
C SER A 337 -4.44 -25.56 5.89
N ALA A 338 -5.48 -26.19 6.44
CA ALA A 338 -5.42 -26.91 7.72
C ALA A 338 -4.35 -28.02 7.72
N THR A 339 -4.06 -28.65 6.58
CA THR A 339 -3.00 -29.66 6.45
C THR A 339 -1.62 -29.04 6.65
N PHE A 340 -1.41 -27.83 6.13
CA PHE A 340 -0.13 -27.11 6.25
C PHE A 340 0.02 -26.43 7.60
N ILE A 341 -1.07 -25.90 8.18
CA ILE A 341 -1.07 -25.30 9.53
C ILE A 341 -0.59 -26.32 10.59
N ARG A 342 -0.99 -27.60 10.46
CA ARG A 342 -0.51 -28.68 11.35
C ARG A 342 0.99 -29.02 11.21
N GLN A 343 1.68 -28.44 10.23
CA GLN A 343 3.11 -28.61 10.00
C GLN A 343 3.93 -27.40 10.46
N LEU A 344 3.28 -26.35 10.97
CA LEU A 344 3.94 -25.17 11.51
C LEU A 344 4.81 -25.53 12.72
N PRO A 345 5.91 -24.80 12.96
CA PRO A 345 6.85 -25.11 14.04
C PRO A 345 6.26 -24.99 15.45
N TRP A 346 5.09 -24.35 15.61
CA TRP A 346 4.33 -24.28 16.87
C TRP A 346 3.16 -25.26 16.95
N ALA A 347 2.98 -26.11 15.94
CA ALA A 347 1.96 -27.15 15.93
C ALA A 347 2.28 -28.23 16.98
N VAL A 348 1.26 -28.70 17.69
CA VAL A 348 1.39 -29.73 18.73
C VAL A 348 0.31 -30.77 18.50
N GLU A 349 0.72 -32.03 18.34
CA GLU A 349 -0.18 -33.16 18.13
C GLU A 349 -1.15 -33.32 19.31
N GLY A 350 -2.42 -33.63 19.01
CA GLY A 350 -3.47 -33.80 20.02
C GLY A 350 -4.00 -32.50 20.64
N VAL A 351 -3.40 -31.33 20.35
CA VAL A 351 -3.89 -30.02 20.80
C VAL A 351 -4.46 -29.26 19.61
N ASN A 352 -5.69 -28.76 19.75
CA ASN A 352 -6.37 -27.99 18.69
C ASN A 352 -6.34 -28.71 17.32
N ASP A 353 -6.74 -29.99 17.29
CA ASP A 353 -6.71 -30.83 16.09
C ASP A 353 -5.33 -30.85 15.39
N GLY A 354 -4.26 -30.88 16.21
CA GLY A 354 -2.87 -30.91 15.74
C GLY A 354 -2.28 -29.55 15.37
N LYS A 355 -3.06 -28.46 15.45
CA LYS A 355 -2.56 -27.10 15.17
C LYS A 355 -1.80 -26.48 16.34
N GLY A 356 -1.91 -27.06 17.54
CA GLY A 356 -1.26 -26.56 18.73
C GLY A 356 -1.96 -25.37 19.40
N PRO A 357 -1.43 -24.94 20.56
CA PRO A 357 -2.09 -23.94 21.42
C PRO A 357 -1.88 -22.48 20.97
N TYR A 358 -0.92 -22.24 20.08
CA TYR A 358 -0.61 -20.93 19.49
C TYR A 358 -1.31 -20.69 18.16
N GLU A 359 -2.28 -21.53 17.81
CA GLU A 359 -3.07 -21.39 16.60
C GLU A 359 -4.53 -21.11 16.92
N LYS A 360 -5.22 -20.40 16.03
CA LYS A 360 -6.67 -20.19 16.12
C LYS A 360 -7.38 -21.55 16.01
N SER A 361 -8.47 -21.74 16.79
CA SER A 361 -9.20 -23.02 16.79
C SER A 361 -9.90 -23.27 15.46
N LEU A 362 -10.64 -22.25 15.02
CA LEU A 362 -11.20 -22.17 13.69
C LEU A 362 -10.22 -21.38 12.83
N PHE A 363 -9.72 -22.02 11.77
CA PHE A 363 -9.10 -21.31 10.67
C PHE A 363 -10.20 -21.10 9.64
N GLU A 364 -10.79 -19.91 9.63
CA GLU A 364 -11.68 -19.52 8.55
C GLU A 364 -10.79 -19.10 7.40
N ALA A 365 -10.79 -19.93 6.36
CA ALA A 365 -10.14 -19.60 5.12
C ALA A 365 -10.63 -18.22 4.65
N PRO A 366 -9.76 -17.19 4.62
CA PRO A 366 -10.15 -15.89 4.12
C PRO A 366 -10.54 -16.01 2.65
N ASP A 367 -11.33 -15.05 2.15
CA ASP A 367 -11.51 -14.95 0.70
C ASP A 367 -10.13 -14.63 0.10
N PHE A 368 -9.56 -15.62 -0.59
CA PHE A 368 -8.26 -15.52 -1.23
C PHE A 368 -8.52 -15.28 -2.71
N THR A 369 -8.49 -14.02 -3.10
CA THR A 369 -8.89 -13.61 -4.44
C THR A 369 -7.65 -13.23 -5.25
N SER A 370 -7.45 -13.92 -6.38
CA SER A 370 -6.53 -13.46 -7.42
C SER A 370 -7.29 -12.51 -8.34
N VAL A 371 -6.78 -11.29 -8.47
CA VAL A 371 -7.36 -10.26 -9.32
C VAL A 371 -6.33 -9.75 -10.32
N HIS A 372 -6.82 -9.35 -11.48
CA HIS A 372 -6.05 -8.51 -12.38
C HIS A 372 -6.41 -7.05 -12.09
N ALA A 373 -5.42 -6.26 -11.69
CA ALA A 373 -5.62 -4.85 -11.40
C ALA A 373 -6.04 -4.11 -12.67
N LEU A 374 -7.18 -3.40 -12.59
CA LEU A 374 -7.70 -2.47 -13.58
C LEU A 374 -7.19 -1.05 -13.30
N ALA A 375 -7.17 -0.65 -12.04
CA ALA A 375 -6.65 0.63 -11.58
C ALA A 375 -5.97 0.44 -10.22
N VAL A 376 -4.80 1.04 -10.05
CA VAL A 376 -4.09 1.13 -8.76
C VAL A 376 -3.66 2.58 -8.59
N CYS A 377 -4.09 3.21 -7.50
CA CYS A 377 -3.73 4.58 -7.15
C CYS A 377 -3.14 4.58 -5.73
N GLY A 378 -1.84 4.86 -5.66
CA GLY A 378 -1.03 4.88 -4.45
C GLY A 378 0.40 5.21 -4.83
N SER A 379 1.27 5.38 -3.85
CA SER A 379 2.70 5.64 -4.11
C SER A 379 3.47 4.42 -4.64
N ILE A 380 2.88 3.22 -4.50
CA ILE A 380 3.43 1.94 -4.95
C ILE A 380 2.30 1.12 -5.61
N VAL A 381 2.65 0.32 -6.61
CA VAL A 381 1.80 -0.76 -7.11
C VAL A 381 2.21 -2.06 -6.39
N PHE A 382 1.54 -2.33 -5.27
CA PHE A 382 1.78 -3.50 -4.43
C PHE A 382 1.41 -4.82 -5.14
N GLU A 383 1.92 -5.94 -4.62
CA GLU A 383 1.69 -7.26 -5.22
C GLU A 383 0.53 -8.01 -4.58
N ALA A 384 0.31 -7.79 -3.28
CA ALA A 384 -0.79 -8.35 -2.52
C ALA A 384 -1.16 -7.45 -1.33
N ALA A 385 -2.33 -7.70 -0.76
CA ALA A 385 -2.82 -7.02 0.43
C ALA A 385 -3.65 -7.97 1.29
N ASN A 386 -3.54 -7.79 2.62
CA ASN A 386 -4.27 -8.53 3.63
C ASN A 386 -5.07 -7.57 4.52
N LEU A 387 -6.37 -7.46 4.28
CA LEU A 387 -7.18 -6.36 4.81
C LEU A 387 -8.50 -6.83 5.45
N PRO A 388 -9.11 -6.03 6.35
CA PRO A 388 -8.68 -4.70 6.80
C PRO A 388 -7.60 -4.74 7.89
N ASN A 389 -7.02 -3.57 8.19
CA ASN A 389 -6.03 -3.35 9.26
C ASN A 389 -6.62 -3.34 10.69
N TYR A 390 -7.94 -3.50 10.84
CA TYR A 390 -8.61 -3.52 12.14
C TYR A 390 -8.71 -4.94 12.73
N GLU A 391 -7.86 -5.26 13.70
CA GLU A 391 -7.79 -6.62 14.29
C GLU A 391 -9.12 -7.14 14.79
N TYR A 392 -9.92 -6.32 15.48
CA TYR A 392 -11.21 -6.78 15.96
C TYR A 392 -12.14 -7.19 14.81
N ILE A 393 -12.09 -6.52 13.64
CA ILE A 393 -12.88 -6.89 12.46
C ILE A 393 -12.38 -8.21 11.90
N ARG A 394 -11.06 -8.38 11.82
CA ARG A 394 -10.41 -9.63 11.40
C ARG A 394 -10.84 -10.81 12.26
N GLU A 395 -10.95 -10.60 13.57
CA GLU A 395 -11.37 -11.62 14.53
C GLU A 395 -12.88 -11.91 14.51
N THR A 396 -13.73 -10.90 14.28
CA THR A 396 -15.18 -11.01 14.47
C THR A 396 -16.00 -11.10 13.18
N HIS A 397 -15.47 -10.64 12.06
CA HIS A 397 -16.15 -10.58 10.76
C HIS A 397 -15.34 -11.25 9.63
N GLY A 398 -14.01 -11.29 9.75
CA GLY A 398 -13.10 -11.90 8.79
C GLY A 398 -12.17 -10.89 8.11
N PHE A 399 -11.40 -11.38 7.14
CA PHE A 399 -10.43 -10.61 6.36
C PHE A 399 -10.32 -11.18 4.94
N LYS A 400 -9.76 -10.40 4.02
CA LYS A 400 -9.51 -10.78 2.62
C LYS A 400 -8.02 -10.76 2.32
N ASN A 401 -7.58 -11.71 1.51
CA ASN A 401 -6.26 -11.71 0.87
C ASN A 401 -6.46 -11.45 -0.62
N ILE A 402 -5.85 -10.39 -1.12
CA ILE A 402 -6.00 -9.99 -2.51
C ILE A 402 -4.62 -10.01 -3.16
N VAL A 403 -4.48 -10.78 -4.23
CA VAL A 403 -3.23 -10.91 -5.00
C VAL A 403 -3.42 -10.27 -6.37
N LEU A 404 -2.50 -9.39 -6.78
CA LEU A 404 -2.53 -8.71 -8.08
C LEU A 404 -1.74 -9.52 -9.11
N ALA A 405 -2.40 -10.47 -9.76
CA ALA A 405 -1.77 -11.43 -10.67
C ALA A 405 -1.04 -10.79 -11.85
N ASN A 406 -1.65 -9.76 -12.47
CA ASN A 406 -1.03 -9.06 -13.59
C ASN A 406 0.16 -8.17 -13.17
N ARG A 407 0.25 -7.76 -11.89
CA ARG A 407 1.44 -7.12 -11.33
C ARG A 407 2.54 -8.14 -11.02
N LEU A 408 2.19 -9.29 -10.42
CA LEU A 408 3.15 -10.38 -10.18
C LEU A 408 3.72 -10.93 -11.49
N SER A 409 2.91 -10.98 -12.55
CA SER A 409 3.32 -11.43 -13.89
C SER A 409 4.45 -10.59 -14.49
N VAL A 410 4.62 -9.34 -14.05
CA VAL A 410 5.72 -8.45 -14.47
C VAL A 410 7.08 -9.00 -14.05
N ASN A 411 7.14 -9.74 -12.94
CA ASN A 411 8.37 -10.34 -12.44
C ASN A 411 8.90 -11.47 -13.34
N ASN A 412 8.13 -11.90 -14.34
CA ASN A 412 8.56 -12.85 -15.37
C ASN A 412 9.23 -12.16 -16.58
N ASN A 413 9.66 -10.91 -16.46
CA ASN A 413 10.37 -10.25 -17.54
C ASN A 413 11.84 -10.73 -17.59
N PRO A 414 12.27 -11.44 -18.65
CA PRO A 414 13.65 -11.92 -18.79
C PRO A 414 14.66 -10.77 -18.97
N ASP A 415 14.21 -9.58 -19.33
CA ASP A 415 15.07 -8.41 -19.54
C ASP A 415 15.38 -7.66 -18.23
N LEU A 416 14.79 -8.06 -17.10
CA LEU A 416 15.10 -7.45 -15.80
C LEU A 416 16.56 -7.73 -15.41
N PRO A 417 17.33 -6.68 -15.05
CA PRO A 417 18.71 -6.85 -14.66
C PRO A 417 18.82 -7.58 -13.32
N CYS A 418 19.71 -8.58 -13.26
CA CYS A 418 19.98 -9.37 -12.05
C CYS A 418 21.41 -9.10 -11.57
N TYR A 419 21.64 -7.94 -10.94
CA TYR A 419 22.99 -7.45 -10.63
C TYR A 419 23.79 -8.32 -9.65
N TRP A 420 23.10 -9.07 -8.77
CA TRP A 420 23.72 -9.88 -7.71
C TRP A 420 23.60 -11.39 -7.94
N VAL A 421 23.28 -11.81 -9.16
CA VAL A 421 23.20 -13.22 -9.55
C VAL A 421 24.44 -13.58 -10.36
N ASP A 422 25.15 -14.62 -9.94
CA ASP A 422 26.32 -15.10 -10.68
C ASP A 422 25.90 -15.51 -12.11
N SER A 423 26.74 -15.20 -13.09
CA SER A 423 26.47 -15.48 -14.50
C SER A 423 26.17 -16.96 -14.79
N SER A 424 26.70 -17.89 -13.98
CA SER A 424 26.42 -19.33 -14.09
C SER A 424 25.01 -19.72 -13.64
N GLU A 425 24.33 -18.86 -12.89
CA GLU A 425 22.99 -19.10 -12.32
C GLU A 425 21.90 -18.28 -12.99
N LEU A 426 22.27 -17.19 -13.69
CA LEU A 426 21.37 -16.20 -14.26
C LEU A 426 20.22 -16.81 -15.08
N LYS A 427 20.53 -17.74 -16.00
CA LYS A 427 19.52 -18.37 -16.85
C LYS A 427 18.47 -19.13 -16.03
N PHE A 428 18.91 -19.85 -15.01
CA PHE A 428 18.02 -20.59 -14.13
C PHE A 428 17.22 -19.63 -13.24
N PHE A 429 17.86 -18.61 -12.68
CA PHE A 429 17.22 -17.55 -11.91
C PHE A 429 16.08 -16.91 -12.70
N GLN A 430 16.34 -16.41 -13.90
CA GLN A 430 15.34 -15.75 -14.75
C GLN A 430 14.17 -16.68 -15.09
N SER A 431 14.44 -17.96 -15.34
CA SER A 431 13.37 -18.94 -15.62
C SER A 431 12.50 -19.32 -14.43
N THR A 432 12.94 -19.04 -13.19
CA THR A 432 12.28 -19.52 -11.97
C THR A 432 11.83 -18.41 -11.03
N THR A 433 12.42 -17.21 -11.08
CA THR A 433 12.20 -16.12 -10.11
C THR A 433 10.72 -15.73 -9.97
N HIS A 434 9.99 -15.62 -11.08
CA HIS A 434 8.56 -15.29 -11.08
C HIS A 434 7.69 -16.38 -10.42
N ILE A 435 8.07 -17.66 -10.57
CA ILE A 435 7.38 -18.80 -9.93
C ILE A 435 7.59 -18.73 -8.43
N VAL A 436 8.85 -18.53 -8.01
CA VAL A 436 9.22 -18.42 -6.60
C VAL A 436 8.48 -17.26 -5.96
N ARG A 437 8.51 -16.07 -6.58
CA ARG A 437 7.84 -14.88 -6.07
C ARG A 437 6.33 -15.08 -5.92
N PHE A 438 5.68 -15.72 -6.90
CA PHE A 438 4.26 -16.06 -6.81
C PHE A 438 3.97 -17.02 -5.63
N LEU A 439 4.73 -18.11 -5.50
CA LEU A 439 4.56 -19.07 -4.40
C LEU A 439 4.83 -18.44 -3.04
N THR A 440 5.91 -17.67 -2.93
CA THR A 440 6.27 -16.92 -1.71
C THR A 440 5.13 -15.99 -1.32
N THR A 441 4.58 -15.22 -2.26
CA THR A 441 3.45 -14.31 -2.02
C THR A 441 2.22 -15.09 -1.56
N ALA A 442 1.83 -16.15 -2.28
CA ALA A 442 0.66 -16.94 -1.93
C ALA A 442 0.75 -17.54 -0.51
N ILE A 443 1.93 -18.05 -0.12
CA ILE A 443 2.16 -18.60 1.23
C ILE A 443 2.21 -17.48 2.28
N HIS A 444 2.85 -16.36 1.96
CA HIS A 444 3.01 -15.18 2.83
C HIS A 444 1.62 -14.67 3.26
N GLU A 445 0.75 -14.46 2.29
CA GLU A 445 -0.61 -13.96 2.54
C GLU A 445 -1.50 -14.99 3.26
N LEU A 446 -1.62 -16.20 2.71
CA LEU A 446 -2.64 -17.16 3.20
C LEU A 446 -2.24 -17.80 4.53
N ILE A 447 -1.07 -18.43 4.55
CA ILE A 447 -0.65 -19.28 5.66
C ILE A 447 0.19 -18.47 6.62
N SER A 448 0.81 -17.37 6.21
CA SER A 448 1.68 -16.62 7.11
C SER A 448 0.92 -15.56 7.90
N HIS A 449 0.43 -14.49 7.28
CA HIS A 449 -0.43 -13.52 7.97
C HIS A 449 -1.74 -14.13 8.50
N GLY A 450 -2.27 -15.16 7.83
CA GLY A 450 -3.51 -15.84 8.24
C GLY A 450 -3.39 -16.74 9.48
N THR A 451 -2.18 -17.05 9.95
CA THR A 451 -1.97 -17.98 11.08
C THR A 451 -1.32 -17.32 12.28
N GLY A 452 -1.41 -18.00 13.42
CA GLY A 452 -0.92 -17.52 14.70
C GLY A 452 -2.04 -16.91 15.54
N LYS A 453 -1.97 -17.21 16.83
CA LYS A 453 -2.89 -16.70 17.85
C LYS A 453 -2.15 -15.80 18.82
N LEU A 454 -2.66 -14.58 18.96
CA LEU A 454 -2.26 -13.69 20.05
C LEU A 454 -2.97 -14.14 21.33
N LEU A 455 -2.20 -14.49 22.34
CA LEU A 455 -2.75 -14.90 23.64
C LEU A 455 -3.15 -13.66 24.42
N SER A 456 -4.43 -13.55 24.76
CA SER A 456 -5.02 -12.30 25.22
C SER A 456 -6.01 -12.52 26.36
N GLU A 457 -6.05 -11.57 27.28
CA GLU A 457 -7.18 -11.31 28.16
C GLU A 457 -8.19 -10.46 27.39
N THR A 458 -9.26 -11.09 26.90
CA THR A 458 -10.24 -10.45 25.99
C THR A 458 -11.17 -9.50 26.73
N SER A 459 -11.41 -9.75 28.01
CA SER A 459 -12.06 -8.86 28.96
C SER A 459 -11.56 -9.17 30.37
N PRO A 460 -11.74 -8.29 31.36
CA PRO A 460 -11.23 -8.53 32.71
C PRO A 460 -11.60 -9.94 33.25
N GLY A 461 -10.58 -10.78 33.47
CA GLY A 461 -10.70 -12.16 33.96
C GLY A 461 -11.08 -13.21 32.91
N THR A 462 -11.25 -12.84 31.64
CA THR A 462 -11.58 -13.75 30.52
C THR A 462 -10.40 -13.83 29.56
N TYR A 463 -9.92 -15.05 29.31
CA TYR A 463 -8.76 -15.30 28.47
C TYR A 463 -9.15 -16.12 27.25
N ASN A 464 -8.52 -15.86 26.11
CA ASN A 464 -8.68 -16.70 24.93
C ASN A 464 -7.84 -17.99 25.01
N PHE A 465 -7.21 -18.29 26.14
CA PHE A 465 -6.40 -19.48 26.42
C PHE A 465 -6.62 -19.97 27.86
N ASP A 466 -6.21 -21.21 28.16
CA ASP A 466 -6.29 -21.74 29.53
C ASP A 466 -5.25 -21.03 30.42
N LYS A 467 -5.72 -20.13 31.30
CA LYS A 467 -4.84 -19.37 32.20
C LYS A 467 -4.34 -20.20 33.37
N GLN A 468 -5.08 -21.25 33.75
CA GLN A 468 -4.73 -22.16 34.84
C GLN A 468 -3.65 -23.16 34.39
N ASN A 469 -3.73 -23.61 33.14
CA ASN A 469 -2.72 -24.45 32.48
C ASN A 469 -2.20 -23.75 31.21
N PRO A 470 -1.40 -22.68 31.37
CA PRO A 470 -0.90 -21.90 30.24
C PRO A 470 -0.12 -22.76 29.23
N PRO A 471 -0.26 -22.45 27.91
CA PRO A 471 0.56 -23.05 26.87
C PRO A 471 2.06 -23.04 27.21
N ILE A 472 2.76 -24.10 26.82
CA ILE A 472 4.22 -24.17 26.95
C ILE A 472 4.86 -23.48 25.76
N SER A 473 5.84 -22.62 26.00
CA SER A 473 6.60 -21.94 24.95
C SER A 473 7.49 -22.95 24.20
N PRO A 474 7.42 -23.03 22.86
CA PRO A 474 8.29 -23.91 22.09
C PRO A 474 9.76 -23.44 22.11
N LEU A 475 10.03 -22.20 22.55
CA LEU A 475 11.37 -21.62 22.61
C LEU A 475 12.05 -21.90 23.97
N SER A 476 11.33 -21.74 25.08
CA SER A 476 11.90 -21.93 26.43
C SER A 476 11.57 -23.28 27.06
N GLY A 477 10.54 -23.98 26.60
CA GLY A 477 10.01 -25.18 27.25
C GLY A 477 9.25 -24.89 28.55
N GLU A 478 9.02 -23.62 28.90
CA GLU A 478 8.31 -23.20 30.10
C GLU A 478 6.90 -22.71 29.79
N ALA A 479 6.03 -22.74 30.81
CA ALA A 479 4.70 -22.13 30.75
C ALA A 479 4.78 -20.63 30.45
N ILE A 480 3.92 -20.13 29.56
CA ILE A 480 3.87 -18.70 29.26
C ILE A 480 3.49 -17.88 30.50
N THR A 481 4.18 -16.74 30.65
CA THR A 481 3.94 -15.78 31.73
C THR A 481 3.39 -14.45 31.22
N SER A 482 3.44 -14.21 29.91
CA SER A 482 2.96 -13.00 29.24
C SER A 482 1.77 -13.27 28.31
N HIS A 483 0.93 -12.25 28.13
CA HIS A 483 -0.23 -12.19 27.22
C HIS A 483 -0.62 -10.72 27.01
N TYR A 484 -1.41 -10.44 25.99
CA TYR A 484 -1.99 -9.12 25.76
C TYR A 484 -3.09 -8.83 26.79
N ARG A 485 -3.07 -7.64 27.38
CA ARG A 485 -4.12 -7.16 28.29
C ARG A 485 -5.32 -6.60 27.50
N PRO A 486 -6.48 -6.37 28.16
CA PRO A 486 -7.61 -5.75 27.50
C PRO A 486 -7.22 -4.42 26.83
N GLY A 487 -7.51 -4.30 25.53
CA GLY A 487 -7.19 -3.12 24.72
C GLY A 487 -5.76 -3.05 24.18
N GLN A 488 -4.87 -3.99 24.53
CA GLN A 488 -3.55 -4.09 23.89
C GLN A 488 -3.65 -4.84 22.56
N THR A 489 -3.05 -4.24 21.54
CA THR A 489 -2.82 -4.87 20.23
C THR A 489 -1.34 -5.16 20.04
N TRP A 490 -1.01 -5.97 19.05
CA TRP A 490 0.38 -6.23 18.66
C TRP A 490 1.13 -4.94 18.31
N THR A 491 0.49 -4.03 17.56
CA THR A 491 1.02 -2.69 17.25
C THR A 491 1.28 -1.86 18.50
N SER A 492 0.38 -1.89 19.49
CA SER A 492 0.54 -1.12 20.73
C SER A 492 1.71 -1.60 21.59
N VAL A 493 2.08 -2.88 21.50
CA VAL A 493 3.13 -3.50 22.32
C VAL A 493 4.50 -3.45 21.61
N PHE A 494 4.54 -3.81 20.33
CA PHE A 494 5.78 -3.81 19.54
C PHE A 494 6.16 -2.40 19.04
N GLY A 495 5.20 -1.48 19.02
CA GLY A 495 5.41 -0.10 18.58
C GLY A 495 6.00 -0.06 17.17
N LYS A 496 7.12 0.65 17.01
CA LYS A 496 7.78 0.84 15.70
C LYS A 496 8.31 -0.44 15.06
N LEU A 497 8.55 -1.49 15.85
CA LEU A 497 9.04 -2.77 15.33
C LEU A 497 7.93 -3.68 14.83
N ALA A 498 6.67 -3.28 15.03
CA ALA A 498 5.51 -4.06 14.66
C ALA A 498 5.63 -4.54 13.20
N GLY A 499 5.44 -3.66 12.21
CA GLY A 499 5.46 -4.06 10.80
C GLY A 499 6.63 -4.96 10.44
N THR A 500 7.86 -4.54 10.77
CA THR A 500 9.08 -5.31 10.49
C THR A 500 9.09 -6.72 11.08
N VAL A 501 8.59 -6.91 12.31
CA VAL A 501 8.54 -8.24 12.94
C VAL A 501 7.51 -9.14 12.27
N GLU A 502 6.35 -8.61 11.93
CA GLU A 502 5.29 -9.37 11.27
C GLU A 502 5.67 -9.76 9.84
N GLU A 503 6.23 -8.84 9.06
CA GLU A 503 6.75 -9.13 7.73
C GLU A 503 7.85 -10.18 7.77
N CYS A 504 8.82 -10.02 8.68
CA CYS A 504 9.89 -11.00 8.86
C CYS A 504 9.35 -12.39 9.19
N ARG A 505 8.34 -12.49 10.08
CA ARG A 505 7.66 -13.74 10.39
C ARG A 505 7.01 -14.33 9.13
N ALA A 506 6.26 -13.52 8.38
CA ALA A 506 5.51 -13.96 7.22
C ALA A 506 6.43 -14.48 6.10
N ILE A 507 7.51 -13.76 5.86
CA ILE A 507 8.59 -14.12 4.94
C ILE A 507 9.24 -15.45 5.31
N LEU A 508 9.66 -15.62 6.58
CA LEU A 508 10.34 -16.84 7.03
C LEU A 508 9.44 -18.07 6.95
N MET A 509 8.13 -17.88 7.08
CA MET A 509 7.15 -18.94 6.89
C MET A 509 7.02 -19.37 5.43
N SER A 510 7.04 -18.43 4.49
CA SER A 510 7.09 -18.76 3.07
C SER A 510 8.30 -19.61 2.73
N GLU A 511 9.45 -19.26 3.28
CA GLU A 511 10.70 -20.04 3.15
C GLU A 511 10.57 -21.44 3.76
N TYR A 512 9.98 -21.55 4.95
CA TYR A 512 9.77 -22.82 5.65
C TYR A 512 8.92 -23.79 4.82
N PHE A 513 7.89 -23.31 4.14
CA PHE A 513 7.03 -24.15 3.30
C PHE A 513 7.54 -24.34 1.88
N MET A 514 8.59 -23.62 1.48
CA MET A 514 9.02 -23.57 0.10
C MET A 514 9.43 -24.96 -0.41
N ASP A 515 9.94 -25.87 0.43
CA ASP A 515 10.31 -27.25 0.07
C ASP A 515 9.19 -28.30 0.26
N ASN A 516 7.98 -27.87 0.63
CA ASN A 516 6.86 -28.75 0.90
C ASN A 516 6.28 -29.37 -0.37
N LYS A 517 6.58 -30.65 -0.63
CA LYS A 517 6.13 -31.36 -1.84
C LYS A 517 4.62 -31.35 -2.06
N HIS A 518 3.84 -31.48 -0.98
CA HIS A 518 2.38 -31.50 -1.09
C HIS A 518 1.87 -30.13 -1.51
N LEU A 519 2.35 -29.05 -0.89
CA LEU A 519 2.00 -27.67 -1.26
C LEU A 519 2.37 -27.37 -2.71
N LEU A 520 3.60 -27.69 -3.11
CA LEU A 520 4.09 -27.44 -4.47
C LEU A 520 3.27 -28.20 -5.53
N SER A 521 2.81 -29.41 -5.22
CA SER A 521 1.98 -30.18 -6.12
C SER A 521 0.62 -29.54 -6.41
N ILE A 522 0.08 -28.75 -5.47
CA ILE A 522 -1.15 -27.96 -5.67
C ILE A 522 -0.97 -26.93 -6.79
N PHE A 523 0.23 -26.39 -6.92
CA PHE A 523 0.60 -25.44 -7.97
C PHE A 523 1.16 -26.10 -9.24
N GLY A 524 1.10 -27.43 -9.33
CA GLY A 524 1.52 -28.19 -10.51
C GLY A 524 3.01 -28.52 -10.57
N TYR A 525 3.77 -28.32 -9.49
CA TYR A 525 5.18 -28.66 -9.41
C TYR A 525 5.35 -30.03 -8.72
N THR A 526 5.61 -31.07 -9.52
CA THR A 526 5.73 -32.47 -9.08
C THR A 526 7.11 -33.04 -9.43
N ASP A 527 7.40 -34.28 -9.03
CA ASP A 527 8.66 -34.95 -9.39
C ASP A 527 8.76 -35.26 -10.92
N SER A 528 7.69 -35.01 -11.70
CA SER A 528 7.65 -35.21 -13.16
C SER A 528 7.54 -33.92 -13.98
N SER A 529 7.47 -32.74 -13.35
CA SER A 529 7.45 -31.46 -14.07
C SER A 529 8.86 -31.03 -14.49
N SER A 530 8.96 -30.06 -15.43
CA SER A 530 10.23 -29.49 -15.86
C SER A 530 10.98 -28.75 -14.73
N ILE A 531 10.25 -28.35 -13.69
CA ILE A 531 10.76 -27.83 -12.42
C ILE A 531 10.23 -28.76 -11.33
N THR A 532 11.10 -29.53 -10.67
CA THR A 532 10.70 -30.52 -9.67
C THR A 532 10.93 -30.03 -8.23
N ALA A 533 10.40 -30.77 -7.25
CA ALA A 533 10.78 -30.59 -5.86
C ALA A 533 12.24 -31.05 -5.56
N GLN A 534 12.88 -31.82 -6.45
CA GLN A 534 14.24 -32.36 -6.29
C GLN A 534 15.33 -31.58 -7.03
N ASP A 535 15.01 -30.71 -8.00
CA ASP A 535 15.93 -29.71 -8.60
C ASP A 535 16.50 -28.70 -7.57
N ARG A 536 16.16 -28.96 -6.29
CA ARG A 536 16.41 -28.21 -5.08
C ARG A 536 17.45 -28.88 -4.17
N THR A 537 17.71 -30.19 -4.31
CA THR A 537 18.50 -30.95 -3.33
C THR A 537 20.03 -30.92 -3.53
N SER A 538 20.54 -30.73 -4.75
CA SER A 538 21.99 -30.49 -4.97
C SER A 538 22.37 -29.01 -4.90
N GLN A 539 21.38 -28.13 -4.71
CA GLN A 539 21.48 -26.68 -4.69
C GLN A 539 20.54 -26.09 -3.62
N LYS A 540 20.66 -26.57 -2.38
CA LYS A 540 19.96 -26.03 -1.19
C LYS A 540 20.04 -24.50 -1.06
N SER A 541 21.01 -23.87 -1.73
CA SER A 541 21.15 -22.42 -1.78
C SER A 541 20.17 -21.75 -2.72
N LYS A 542 19.84 -22.20 -3.94
CA LYS A 542 19.39 -21.25 -4.98
C LYS A 542 17.96 -20.72 -4.89
N LEU A 543 16.97 -21.49 -4.43
CA LEU A 543 15.61 -20.95 -4.24
C LEU A 543 15.47 -20.16 -2.93
N LEU A 544 16.14 -20.63 -1.87
CA LEU A 544 16.28 -19.91 -0.60
C LEU A 544 17.12 -18.64 -0.79
N TYR A 545 18.13 -18.68 -1.67
CA TYR A 545 18.98 -17.55 -2.09
C TYR A 545 18.21 -16.63 -3.02
N ASN A 546 17.37 -17.13 -3.93
CA ASN A 546 16.50 -16.28 -4.75
C ASN A 546 15.43 -15.61 -3.90
N THR A 547 14.84 -16.32 -2.94
CA THR A 547 13.88 -15.73 -2.02
C THR A 547 14.60 -14.75 -1.08
N THR A 548 15.76 -15.11 -0.50
CA THR A 548 16.65 -14.19 0.25
C THR A 548 17.10 -12.97 -0.58
N LEU A 549 17.36 -13.12 -1.89
CA LEU A 549 17.73 -12.05 -2.81
C LEU A 549 16.53 -11.15 -3.16
N ILE A 550 15.35 -11.74 -3.40
CA ILE A 550 14.09 -11.01 -3.61
C ILE A 550 13.73 -10.22 -2.34
N LEU A 551 14.00 -10.78 -1.16
CA LEU A 551 13.79 -10.13 0.14
C LEU A 551 14.83 -9.06 0.50
N HIS A 552 15.96 -9.00 -0.20
CA HIS A 552 16.89 -7.86 -0.11
C HIS A 552 16.46 -6.72 -1.06
N GLN A 553 15.48 -6.96 -1.94
CA GLN A 553 14.95 -6.01 -2.92
C GLN A 553 13.54 -5.50 -2.57
N MET A 554 12.82 -6.20 -1.68
CA MET A 554 11.66 -5.70 -0.93
C MET A 554 12.16 -5.04 0.35
#